data_AF-A0A9E2EBX1-F1
#
_entry.id   AF-A0A9E2EBX1-F1
#
_cell.length_a   1.000
_cell.length_b   1.000
_cell.length_c   1.000
_cell.angle_alpha   90.00
_cell.angle_beta   90.00
_cell.angle_gamma   90.00
#
_symmetry.space_group_name_H-M   'P 1'
#
loop_
_entity.id
_entity.type
_entity.pdbx_description
1 polymer ?
#
loop_
_entity_poly.entity_id
_entity_poly.type
_entity_poly.pdbx_seq_one_letter_code
_entity_poly.pdbx_strand_id
1 'polypeptide(L)' 'MARNSTANFGLGGVDWQQRINWDRLRTYRTERARERMKAAGLGAMILMYDENVRYVTSTLT' A
#
# COMPACT_ATOMS: atom_id res chain seq x y z
N MET A 1 -2.67 -21.18 -20.49
CA MET A 1 -1.20 -21.17 -20.63
C MET A 1 -0.77 -19.83 -21.21
N ALA A 2 -0.28 -18.93 -20.36
CA ALA A 2 0.61 -17.81 -20.69
C ALA A 2 1.13 -17.25 -19.35
N ARG A 3 2.37 -17.60 -18.96
CA ARG A 3 3.07 -17.04 -17.79
C ARG A 3 3.99 -15.93 -18.28
N ASN A 4 3.44 -14.77 -18.59
CA ASN A 4 4.27 -13.60 -18.93
C ASN A 4 4.58 -12.82 -17.64
N SER A 5 5.56 -13.30 -16.88
CA SER A 5 6.23 -12.46 -15.89
C SER A 5 7.34 -11.69 -16.62
N THR A 6 7.01 -10.51 -17.14
CA THR A 6 8.04 -9.53 -17.49
C THR A 6 8.51 -8.90 -16.19
N ALA A 7 9.60 -9.43 -15.63
CA ALA A 7 10.20 -8.84 -14.45
C ALA A 7 10.74 -7.44 -14.81
N ASN A 8 9.94 -6.42 -14.51
CA ASN A 8 10.28 -5.02 -14.72
C ASN A 8 11.25 -4.57 -13.61
N PHE A 9 12.54 -4.80 -13.84
CA PHE A 9 13.60 -4.31 -12.96
C PHE A 9 13.90 -2.84 -13.25
N GLY A 10 14.10 -2.03 -12.22
CA GLY A 10 14.62 -0.66 -12.37
C GLY A 10 13.60 0.45 -12.67
N LEU A 11 12.29 0.17 -12.74
CA LEU A 11 11.26 1.23 -12.82
C LEU A 11 10.88 1.80 -11.45
N GLY A 12 10.69 0.94 -10.45
CA GLY A 12 10.22 1.34 -9.11
C GLY A 12 11.32 1.84 -8.17
N GLY A 13 12.33 1.00 -7.94
CA GLY A 13 13.45 1.29 -7.04
C GLY A 13 14.79 0.95 -7.69
N VAL A 14 15.78 1.80 -7.44
CA VAL A 14 17.18 1.57 -7.78
C VAL A 14 18.01 1.77 -6.51
N ASP A 15 19.14 1.08 -6.42
CA ASP A 15 20.05 1.08 -5.27
C ASP A 15 20.74 2.44 -5.03
N TRP A 16 21.00 3.20 -6.11
CA TRP A 16 21.69 4.48 -6.05
C TRP A 16 20.79 5.70 -5.82
N GLN A 17 19.46 5.56 -5.89
CA GLN A 17 18.52 6.67 -5.71
C GLN A 17 17.22 6.21 -5.06
N GLN A 18 16.81 6.90 -3.99
CA GLN A 18 15.66 6.52 -3.16
C GLN A 18 14.31 6.50 -3.91
N ARG A 19 14.13 7.28 -4.99
CA ARG A 19 12.88 7.43 -5.75
C ARG A 19 11.64 7.52 -4.85
N ILE A 20 10.90 6.42 -4.69
CA ILE A 20 9.74 6.32 -3.80
C ILE A 20 10.21 5.83 -2.44
N ASN A 21 10.03 6.66 -1.41
CA ASN A 21 10.17 6.21 -0.03
C ASN A 21 8.93 5.38 0.37
N TRP A 22 9.04 4.06 0.21
CA TRP A 22 7.96 3.10 0.46
C TRP A 22 7.54 3.04 1.93
N ASP A 23 8.49 3.16 2.86
CA ASP A 23 8.18 3.11 4.28
C ASP A 23 7.36 4.33 4.71
N ARG A 24 7.76 5.52 4.25
CA ARG A 24 6.97 6.75 4.46
C ARG A 24 5.56 6.60 3.86
N LEU A 25 5.45 6.03 2.67
CA LEU A 25 4.17 5.86 1.98
C LEU A 25 3.24 4.90 2.74
N ARG A 26 3.78 3.77 3.22
CA ARG A 26 3.03 2.78 4.01
C ARG A 26 2.51 3.39 5.31
N THR A 27 3.41 4.01 6.08
CA THR A 27 3.05 4.68 7.34
C THR A 27 1.99 5.74 7.12
N TYR A 28 2.16 6.58 6.10
CA TYR A 28 1.18 7.62 5.77
C TYR A 28 -0.22 7.05 5.48
N ARG A 29 -0.33 5.98 4.69
CA ARG A 29 -1.64 5.40 4.34
C ARG A 29 -2.32 4.75 5.54
N THR A 30 -1.57 4.02 6.37
CA THR A 30 -2.13 3.39 7.57
C THR A 30 -2.57 4.44 8.58
N GLU A 31 -1.76 5.47 8.85
CA GLU A 31 -2.14 6.53 9.79
C GLU A 31 -3.34 7.33 9.28
N ARG A 32 -3.38 7.66 7.99
CA ARG A 32 -4.54 8.32 7.40
C ARG A 32 -5.82 7.50 7.55
N ALA A 33 -5.76 6.18 7.40
CA ALA A 33 -6.92 5.31 7.64
C ALA A 33 -7.37 5.39 9.11
N ARG A 34 -6.43 5.34 10.06
CA ARG A 34 -6.71 5.49 11.49
C ARG A 34 -7.28 6.85 11.85
N GLU A 35 -6.75 7.93 11.30
CA GLU A 35 -7.27 9.30 11.48
C GLU A 35 -8.73 9.40 11.03
N ARG A 36 -9.06 8.83 9.87
CA ARG A 36 -10.44 8.82 9.37
C ARG A 36 -11.37 7.95 10.20
N MET A 37 -10.88 6.81 10.70
CA MET A 37 -11.64 6.00 11.66
C MET A 37 -11.95 6.76 12.95
N LYS A 38 -10.96 7.46 13.52
CA LYS A 38 -11.14 8.30 14.71
C LYS A 38 -12.15 9.43 14.46
N ALA A 39 -12.04 10.13 13.34
CA ALA A 39 -12.97 11.19 12.96
C ALA A 39 -14.41 10.69 12.76
N ALA A 40 -14.58 9.42 12.36
CA ALA A 40 -15.87 8.76 12.22
C ALA A 40 -16.35 8.03 13.49
N GLY A 41 -15.57 8.04 14.57
CA GLY A 41 -15.91 7.33 15.83
C GLY A 41 -15.87 5.80 15.73
N LEU A 42 -15.11 5.23 14.78
CA LEU A 42 -15.03 3.78 14.55
C LEU A 42 -13.91 3.14 15.37
N GLY A 43 -14.25 2.06 16.10
CA GLY A 43 -13.26 1.24 16.82
C GLY A 43 -12.52 0.23 15.93
N ALA A 44 -13.14 -0.20 14.84
CA ALA A 44 -12.58 -1.16 13.88
C ALA A 44 -13.17 -0.94 12.48
N MET A 45 -12.46 -1.44 11.45
CA MET A 45 -12.91 -1.43 10.06
C MET A 45 -12.51 -2.75 9.40
N ILE A 46 -13.45 -3.37 8.67
CA ILE A 46 -13.21 -4.57 7.86
C ILE A 46 -13.07 -4.15 6.41
N LEU A 47 -12.01 -4.59 5.74
CA LEU A 47 -11.73 -4.31 4.33
C LEU A 47 -12.06 -5.53 3.48
N MET A 48 -13.04 -5.41 2.59
CA MET A 48 -13.51 -6.53 1.76
C MET A 48 -13.03 -6.50 0.31
N TYR A 49 -12.56 -5.34 -0.15
CA TYR A 49 -12.10 -5.14 -1.52
C TYR A 49 -10.57 -5.05 -1.55
N ASP A 50 -9.95 -5.68 -2.55
CA ASP A 50 -8.49 -5.76 -2.70
C ASP A 50 -7.84 -4.39 -2.84
N GLU A 51 -8.53 -3.42 -3.44
CA GLU A 51 -8.04 -2.05 -3.58
C GLU A 51 -7.89 -1.38 -2.22
N ASN A 52 -8.83 -1.65 -1.30
CA ASN A 52 -8.81 -1.09 0.05
C ASN A 52 -7.73 -1.77 0.91
N VAL A 53 -7.61 -3.11 0.81
CA VAL A 53 -6.54 -3.86 1.46
C VAL A 53 -5.20 -3.32 0.98
N ARG A 54 -4.99 -3.25 -0.34
CA ARG A 54 -3.76 -2.71 -0.94
C ARG A 54 -3.46 -1.27 -0.52
N TYR A 55 -4.47 -0.43 -0.38
CA TYR A 55 -4.26 0.93 0.10
C TYR A 55 -3.77 0.93 1.55
N VAL A 56 -4.45 0.21 2.44
CA VAL A 56 -4.20 0.29 3.89
C VAL A 56 -2.96 -0.49 4.31
N THR A 57 -2.72 -1.68 3.74
CA THR A 57 -1.63 -2.59 4.14
C THR A 57 -0.46 -2.60 3.16
N SER A 58 -0.64 -2.06 1.95
CA SER A 58 0.34 -2.17 0.86
C SER A 58 0.70 -3.60 0.46
N THR A 59 -0.16 -4.57 0.77
CA THR A 59 -0.07 -5.96 0.33
C THR A 59 -1.22 -6.26 -0.64
N LEU A 60 -0.97 -7.14 -1.61
CA LEU A 60 -2.01 -7.77 -2.42
C LEU A 60 -2.27 -9.16 -1.81
N THR A 61 -3.54 -9.53 -1.66
CA THR A 61 -3.95 -10.88 -1.25
C THR A 61 -3.91 -11.84 -2.43
#